data_AF-A0A944JBC0-F1
#
_entry.id   AF-A0A944JBC0-F1
#
_cell.length_a   1.000
_cell.length_b   1.000
_cell.length_c   1.000
_cell.angle_alpha   90.00
_cell.angle_beta   90.00
_cell.angle_gamma   90.00
#
_symmetry.space_group_name_H-M   'P 1'
#
loop_
_entity.id
_entity.type
_entity.pdbx_description
1 polymer ?
#
loop_
_entity_poly.entity_id
_entity_poly.type
_entity_poly.pdbx_seq_one_letter_code
_entity_poly.pdbx_strand_id
1 'polypeptide(L)'
;MERILPNTPNGRVRISERGTPERGGRNSGNFSPGRPGAARTGRTSLTLPPHMPMDQWRDLGQHIYVINDSSGWWFGDWLIYGQQHYPDRYKHAIAETSLSYQTLRNYAWVAGQFSVDRRRDRLSFQHHAEVAGLNGEMQDNWLSQAERFGWSRNELRRRIKAGLRPPSEKLPSNVRVDVTAERRNRWEQAAADRGQELAAWIISVLDESAEAVRQAESAVQLTPGPSEHHQENGASRP
;
A
#
# COMPACT_ATOMS: atom_id res chain seq x y z
N MET A 1 -30.57 9.71 16.90
CA MET A 1 -30.43 9.22 18.29
C MET A 1 -31.24 7.95 18.42
N GLU A 2 -30.64 6.91 19.02
CA GLU A 2 -31.25 5.64 19.45
C GLU A 2 -31.67 4.66 18.34
N ARG A 3 -31.38 3.34 18.40
CA ARG A 3 -30.86 2.47 19.47
C ARG A 3 -30.22 1.24 18.81
N ILE A 4 -29.03 0.87 19.28
CA ILE A 4 -28.46 -0.47 19.18
C ILE A 4 -29.21 -1.36 20.17
N LEU A 5 -29.70 -2.52 19.75
CA LEU A 5 -30.01 -3.67 20.62
C LEU A 5 -29.72 -4.99 19.88
N PRO A 6 -29.48 -6.09 20.63
CA PRO A 6 -28.23 -6.85 20.51
C PRO A 6 -28.35 -8.21 19.83
N ASN A 7 -27.16 -8.76 19.55
CA ASN A 7 -26.85 -10.12 19.14
C ASN A 7 -27.41 -11.17 20.14
N THR A 8 -28.12 -12.18 19.65
CA THR A 8 -28.48 -13.40 20.39
C THR A 8 -27.99 -14.64 19.63
N PRO A 9 -27.36 -15.63 20.32
CA PRO A 9 -26.82 -16.82 19.69
C PRO A 9 -27.79 -18.02 19.69
N ASN A 10 -27.61 -18.88 18.68
CA ASN A 10 -28.04 -20.28 18.55
C ASN A 10 -29.53 -20.62 18.37
N GLY A 11 -29.86 -21.12 17.17
CA GLY A 11 -31.05 -21.90 16.87
C GLY A 11 -30.77 -22.91 15.75
N ARG A 12 -30.31 -24.11 16.13
CA ARG A 12 -30.27 -25.30 15.26
C ARG A 12 -31.69 -25.64 14.83
N VAL A 13 -31.96 -25.68 13.52
CA VAL A 13 -33.16 -26.32 12.96
C VAL A 13 -32.70 -27.47 12.07
N ARG A 14 -33.04 -28.69 12.50
CA ARG A 14 -33.01 -29.89 11.66
C ARG A 14 -34.24 -29.85 10.76
N ILE A 15 -34.04 -30.06 9.46
CA ILE A 15 -35.10 -30.47 8.54
C ILE A 15 -34.58 -31.63 7.70
N SER A 16 -35.38 -32.67 7.70
CA SER A 16 -35.20 -33.95 7.02
C SER A 16 -35.83 -33.89 5.63
N GLU A 17 -35.31 -34.77 4.76
CA GLU A 17 -35.94 -35.36 3.57
C GLU A 17 -35.63 -34.78 2.18
N ARG A 18 -34.77 -35.55 1.49
CA ARG A 18 -34.94 -36.19 0.18
C ARG A 18 -35.54 -35.38 -0.98
N GLY A 19 -34.67 -35.16 -1.96
CA GLY A 19 -35.02 -34.90 -3.35
C GLY A 19 -33.74 -34.69 -4.15
N THR A 20 -33.12 -35.76 -4.63
CA THR A 20 -32.03 -35.72 -5.61
C THR A 20 -32.62 -35.37 -6.98
N PRO A 21 -32.07 -34.38 -7.70
CA PRO A 21 -32.05 -34.44 -9.15
C PRO A 21 -30.60 -34.49 -9.64
N GLU A 22 -30.36 -35.58 -10.35
CA GLU A 22 -29.37 -35.82 -11.40
C GLU A 22 -28.28 -34.76 -11.64
N ARG A 23 -27.02 -35.20 -11.47
CA ARG A 23 -25.84 -34.58 -12.07
C ARG A 23 -25.90 -34.70 -13.59
N GLY A 24 -26.56 -33.77 -14.25
CA GLY A 24 -26.36 -33.48 -15.66
C GLY A 24 -24.98 -32.83 -15.85
N GLY A 25 -24.03 -33.57 -16.42
CA GLY A 25 -22.74 -33.03 -16.83
C GLY A 25 -22.92 -31.92 -17.86
N ARG A 26 -22.77 -30.65 -17.45
CA ARG A 26 -22.68 -29.51 -18.38
C ARG A 26 -21.25 -29.35 -18.84
N ASN A 27 -20.91 -30.14 -19.85
CA ASN A 27 -19.80 -29.83 -20.75
C ASN A 27 -20.33 -28.85 -21.81
N SER A 28 -20.16 -27.56 -21.59
CA SER A 28 -20.43 -26.54 -22.61
C SER A 28 -19.59 -25.29 -22.35
N GLY A 29 -18.27 -25.46 -22.37
CA GLY A 29 -17.38 -24.36 -22.70
C GLY A 29 -17.50 -24.11 -24.19
N ASN A 30 -18.21 -23.05 -24.58
CA ASN A 30 -18.22 -22.61 -25.97
C ASN A 30 -16.84 -22.00 -26.26
N PHE A 31 -15.93 -22.87 -26.72
CA PHE A 31 -14.58 -22.57 -27.16
C PHE A 31 -14.66 -21.64 -28.37
N SER A 32 -14.08 -20.44 -28.28
CA SER A 32 -13.68 -19.73 -29.49
C SER A 32 -12.46 -20.44 -30.07
N PRO A 33 -12.51 -20.97 -31.31
CA PRO A 33 -11.32 -21.50 -31.95
C PRO A 33 -10.39 -20.32 -32.21
N GLY A 34 -9.33 -20.20 -31.40
CA GLY A 34 -8.27 -19.23 -31.65
C GLY A 34 -7.72 -19.42 -33.07
N ARG A 35 -7.40 -18.31 -33.75
CA ARG A 35 -6.77 -18.34 -35.08
C ARG A 35 -5.55 -19.29 -35.03
N PRO A 36 -5.28 -20.07 -36.10
CA PRO A 36 -4.04 -20.84 -36.18
C PRO A 36 -2.85 -19.90 -35.97
N GLY A 37 -2.02 -20.17 -34.96
CA GLY A 37 -0.91 -19.29 -34.55
C GLY A 37 -1.21 -18.32 -33.39
N ALA A 38 -2.41 -18.33 -32.82
CA ALA A 38 -2.76 -17.52 -31.64
C ALA A 38 -2.57 -18.29 -30.32
N ALA A 39 -2.33 -17.56 -29.24
CA ALA A 39 -2.34 -18.11 -27.88
C ALA A 39 -3.72 -18.71 -27.56
N ARG A 40 -3.72 -19.88 -26.90
CA ARG A 40 -4.94 -20.56 -26.45
C ARG A 40 -5.09 -20.39 -24.94
N THR A 41 -6.20 -19.79 -24.53
CA THR A 41 -6.55 -19.59 -23.13
C THR A 41 -7.49 -20.71 -22.66
N GLY A 42 -7.12 -21.40 -21.59
CA GLY A 42 -7.99 -22.28 -20.82
C GLY A 42 -8.24 -21.71 -19.42
N ARG A 43 -9.17 -22.31 -18.67
CA ARG A 43 -9.50 -21.87 -17.31
C ARG A 43 -8.27 -21.89 -16.37
N THR A 44 -7.33 -22.81 -16.61
CA THR A 44 -6.17 -23.05 -15.74
C THR A 44 -4.85 -23.07 -16.51
N SER A 45 -4.84 -22.68 -17.78
CA SER A 45 -3.64 -22.74 -18.62
C SER A 45 -3.64 -21.68 -19.71
N LEU A 46 -2.44 -21.24 -20.10
CA LEU A 46 -2.19 -20.42 -21.26
C LEU A 46 -1.18 -21.15 -22.13
N THR A 47 -1.56 -21.56 -23.33
CA THR A 47 -0.66 -22.22 -24.28
C THR A 47 -0.26 -21.22 -25.36
N LEU A 48 1.03 -20.89 -25.40
CA LEU A 48 1.60 -19.99 -26.40
C LEU A 48 2.07 -20.77 -27.64
N PRO A 49 1.96 -20.19 -28.85
CA PRO A 49 2.54 -20.77 -30.05
C PRO A 49 4.08 -20.79 -29.96
N PRO A 50 4.75 -21.78 -30.55
CA PRO A 50 6.20 -21.76 -30.65
C PRO A 50 6.67 -20.54 -31.45
N HIS A 51 7.82 -19.96 -31.06
CA HIS A 51 8.42 -18.78 -31.70
C HIS A 51 7.54 -17.52 -31.72
N MET A 52 6.71 -17.31 -30.70
CA MET A 52 5.97 -16.06 -30.51
C MET A 52 6.93 -14.85 -30.48
N PRO A 53 6.71 -13.82 -31.33
CA PRO A 53 7.49 -12.58 -31.29
C PRO A 53 7.34 -11.85 -29.94
N MET A 54 8.41 -11.18 -29.50
CA MET A 54 8.46 -10.46 -28.22
C MET A 54 7.32 -9.45 -28.06
N ASP A 55 7.01 -8.66 -29.08
CA ASP A 55 5.96 -7.65 -28.99
C ASP A 55 4.58 -8.29 -28.82
N GLN A 56 4.28 -9.38 -29.53
CA GLN A 56 3.03 -10.13 -29.35
C GLN A 56 2.93 -10.75 -27.95
N TRP A 57 4.05 -11.23 -27.41
CA TRP A 57 4.11 -11.75 -26.04
C TRP A 57 3.84 -10.65 -25.01
N ARG A 58 4.40 -9.45 -25.20
CA ARG A 58 4.18 -8.28 -24.34
C ARG A 58 2.73 -7.81 -24.41
N ASP A 59 2.16 -7.70 -25.60
CA ASP A 59 0.77 -7.29 -25.82
C ASP A 59 -0.21 -8.27 -25.15
N LEU A 60 0.05 -9.57 -25.28
CA LEU A 60 -0.74 -10.59 -24.58
C LEU A 60 -0.65 -10.42 -23.05
N GLY A 61 0.55 -10.16 -22.52
CA GLY A 61 0.73 -9.85 -21.11
C GLY A 61 -0.07 -8.62 -20.65
N GLN A 62 -0.08 -7.56 -21.45
CA GLN A 62 -0.88 -6.36 -21.18
C GLN A 62 -2.38 -6.66 -21.19
N HIS A 63 -2.88 -7.44 -22.16
CA HIS A 63 -4.29 -7.85 -22.19
C HIS A 63 -4.69 -8.67 -20.96
N ILE A 64 -3.85 -9.62 -20.54
CA ILE A 64 -4.09 -10.40 -19.32
C ILE A 64 -4.16 -9.48 -18.10
N TYR A 65 -3.22 -8.52 -18.01
CA TYR A 65 -3.20 -7.55 -16.93
C TYR A 65 -4.47 -6.69 -16.91
N VAL A 66 -4.86 -6.10 -18.05
CA VAL A 66 -6.06 -5.25 -18.16
C VAL A 66 -7.32 -6.00 -17.74
N ILE A 67 -7.51 -7.24 -18.20
CA ILE A 67 -8.66 -8.06 -17.81
C ILE A 67 -8.64 -8.33 -16.30
N ASN A 68 -7.50 -8.72 -15.76
CA ASN A 68 -7.37 -9.02 -14.34
C ASN A 68 -7.63 -7.78 -13.47
N ASP A 69 -7.02 -6.64 -13.81
CA ASP A 69 -7.16 -5.39 -13.07
C ASP A 69 -8.59 -4.82 -13.13
N SER A 70 -9.22 -4.92 -14.31
CA SER A 70 -10.59 -4.44 -14.54
C SER A 70 -11.66 -5.34 -13.92
N SER A 71 -11.37 -6.64 -13.72
CA SER A 71 -12.36 -7.60 -13.22
C SER A 71 -12.99 -7.20 -11.88
N GLY A 72 -12.21 -6.57 -10.99
CA GLY A 72 -12.71 -6.07 -9.71
C GLY A 72 -13.79 -4.98 -9.89
N TRP A 73 -13.57 -4.06 -10.83
CA TRP A 73 -14.57 -3.04 -11.20
C TRP A 73 -15.83 -3.70 -11.76
N TRP A 74 -15.69 -4.63 -12.70
CA TRP A 74 -16.84 -5.28 -13.35
C TRP A 74 -17.69 -6.08 -12.36
N PHE A 75 -17.06 -6.85 -11.46
CA PHE A 75 -17.79 -7.55 -10.40
C PHE A 75 -18.49 -6.57 -9.45
N GLY A 76 -17.84 -5.46 -9.12
CA GLY A 76 -18.43 -4.42 -8.28
C GLY A 76 -19.66 -3.80 -8.92
N ASP A 77 -19.55 -3.36 -10.18
CA ASP A 77 -20.64 -2.73 -10.94
C ASP A 77 -21.82 -3.70 -11.14
N TRP A 78 -21.52 -4.96 -11.48
CA TRP A 78 -22.52 -6.01 -11.61
C TRP A 78 -23.29 -6.25 -10.30
N LEU A 79 -22.60 -6.28 -9.16
CA LEU A 79 -23.23 -6.45 -7.84
C LEU A 79 -23.99 -5.22 -7.36
N ILE A 80 -23.55 -4.01 -7.72
CA ILE A 80 -24.25 -2.76 -7.42
C ILE A 80 -25.55 -2.70 -8.22
N TYR A 81 -25.49 -2.99 -9.53
CA TYR A 81 -26.68 -3.08 -10.38
C TYR A 81 -27.70 -4.08 -9.79
N GLY A 82 -27.22 -5.27 -9.41
CA GLY A 82 -28.08 -6.30 -8.85
C GLY A 82 -28.74 -5.94 -7.52
N GLN A 83 -28.28 -4.90 -6.80
CA GLN A 83 -28.87 -4.51 -5.51
C GLN A 83 -30.33 -4.09 -5.61
N GLN A 84 -30.74 -3.47 -6.72
CA GLN A 84 -32.11 -2.98 -6.90
C GLN A 84 -33.05 -4.05 -7.45
N HIS A 85 -32.51 -5.07 -8.14
CA HIS A 85 -33.29 -6.05 -8.89
C HIS A 85 -33.30 -7.45 -8.27
N TYR A 86 -32.29 -7.79 -7.47
CA TYR A 86 -32.06 -9.15 -6.99
C TYR A 86 -31.66 -9.17 -5.50
N PRO A 87 -32.62 -9.35 -4.57
CA PRO A 87 -32.35 -9.42 -3.14
C PRO A 87 -31.28 -10.47 -2.77
N ASP A 88 -31.30 -11.63 -3.43
CA ASP A 88 -30.38 -12.75 -3.21
C ASP A 88 -29.10 -12.72 -4.07
N ARG A 89 -28.75 -11.56 -4.68
CA ARG A 89 -27.63 -11.46 -5.65
C ARG A 89 -26.32 -12.08 -5.20
N TYR A 90 -25.97 -11.96 -3.91
CA TYR A 90 -24.72 -12.53 -3.39
C TYR A 90 -24.75 -14.06 -3.36
N LYS A 91 -25.91 -14.67 -3.11
CA LYS A 91 -26.07 -16.13 -3.16
C LYS A 91 -25.83 -16.64 -4.58
N HIS A 92 -26.42 -15.98 -5.57
CA HIS A 92 -26.20 -16.28 -6.99
C HIS A 92 -24.74 -16.04 -7.40
N ALA A 93 -24.18 -14.89 -7.03
CA ALA A 93 -22.80 -14.55 -7.35
C ALA A 93 -21.78 -15.55 -6.79
N ILE A 94 -21.93 -16.00 -5.55
CA ILE A 94 -21.06 -17.01 -4.96
C ILE A 94 -21.19 -18.35 -5.70
N ALA A 95 -22.42 -18.76 -6.03
CA ALA A 95 -22.68 -20.00 -6.74
C ALA A 95 -22.07 -20.01 -8.15
N GLU A 96 -21.99 -18.87 -8.82
CA GLU A 96 -21.54 -18.75 -10.21
C GLU A 96 -20.06 -18.41 -10.37
N THR A 97 -19.45 -17.68 -9.42
CA THR A 97 -18.09 -17.11 -9.59
C THR A 97 -17.00 -17.85 -8.83
N SER A 98 -17.36 -18.78 -7.92
CA SER A 98 -16.42 -19.40 -6.96
C SER A 98 -15.67 -18.40 -6.07
N LEU A 99 -16.03 -17.12 -6.08
CA LEU A 99 -15.45 -16.09 -5.23
C LEU A 99 -16.11 -16.11 -3.85
N SER A 100 -15.31 -15.78 -2.83
CA SER A 100 -15.84 -15.64 -1.48
C SER A 100 -16.80 -14.44 -1.39
N TYR A 101 -17.76 -14.53 -0.46
CA TYR A 101 -18.63 -13.39 -0.12
C TYR A 101 -17.82 -12.13 0.20
N GLN A 102 -16.74 -12.26 0.98
CA GLN A 102 -15.92 -11.14 1.41
C GLN A 102 -15.26 -10.43 0.22
N THR A 103 -14.76 -11.19 -0.75
CA THR A 103 -14.17 -10.65 -2.00
C THR A 103 -15.21 -9.86 -2.79
N LEU A 104 -16.38 -10.47 -3.01
CA LEU A 104 -17.48 -9.84 -3.77
C LEU A 104 -17.99 -8.57 -3.08
N ARG A 105 -18.17 -8.62 -1.76
CA ARG A 105 -18.56 -7.44 -0.96
C ARG A 105 -17.51 -6.34 -1.04
N ASN A 106 -16.22 -6.68 -1.00
CA ASN A 106 -15.14 -5.70 -1.15
C ASN A 106 -15.17 -5.03 -2.54
N TYR A 107 -15.37 -5.82 -3.61
CA TYR A 107 -15.49 -5.26 -4.96
C TYR A 107 -16.67 -4.30 -5.10
N ALA A 108 -17.85 -4.71 -4.64
CA ALA A 108 -19.03 -3.85 -4.65
C ALA A 108 -18.83 -2.58 -3.81
N TRP A 109 -18.19 -2.69 -2.64
CA TRP A 109 -17.92 -1.54 -1.79
C TRP A 109 -16.97 -0.53 -2.47
N VAL A 110 -15.83 -0.98 -2.99
CA VAL A 110 -14.88 -0.09 -3.70
C VAL A 110 -15.54 0.53 -4.93
N ALA A 111 -16.21 -0.25 -5.78
CA ALA A 111 -16.91 0.26 -6.96
C ALA A 111 -17.97 1.32 -6.60
N GLY A 112 -18.62 1.18 -5.44
CA GLY A 112 -19.60 2.14 -4.94
C GLY A 112 -18.99 3.43 -4.37
N GLN A 113 -17.70 3.44 -4.01
CA GLN A 113 -17.02 4.66 -3.56
C GLN A 113 -16.56 5.55 -4.73
N PHE A 114 -16.39 4.97 -5.93
CA PHE A 114 -15.86 5.68 -7.09
C PHE A 114 -16.84 5.58 -8.26
N SER A 115 -17.52 6.69 -8.57
CA SER A 115 -18.22 6.86 -9.85
C SER A 115 -17.24 6.66 -11.01
N VAL A 116 -17.75 6.28 -12.18
CA VAL A 116 -16.93 5.97 -13.37
C VAL A 116 -15.93 7.10 -13.67
N ASP A 117 -16.35 8.36 -13.57
CA ASP A 117 -15.50 9.53 -13.85
C ASP A 117 -14.37 9.74 -12.82
N ARG A 118 -14.49 9.15 -11.62
CA ARG A 118 -13.46 9.20 -10.57
C ARG A 118 -12.49 8.03 -10.63
N ARG A 119 -12.72 7.03 -11.49
CA ARG A 119 -11.83 5.88 -11.67
C ARG A 119 -10.71 6.26 -12.62
N ARG A 120 -9.47 6.21 -12.13
CA ARG A 120 -8.29 6.61 -12.91
C ARG A 120 -7.69 5.41 -13.62
N ASP A 121 -7.69 5.42 -14.94
CA ASP A 121 -7.15 4.34 -15.79
C ASP A 121 -5.65 4.08 -15.57
N ARG A 122 -4.90 5.12 -15.17
CA ARG A 122 -3.48 5.03 -14.81
C ARG A 122 -3.22 4.36 -13.45
N LEU A 123 -4.26 4.08 -12.67
CA LEU A 123 -4.16 3.46 -11.35
C LEU A 123 -5.00 2.18 -11.27
N SER A 124 -4.42 1.13 -10.71
CA SER A 124 -5.15 -0.13 -10.57
C SER A 124 -6.35 -0.04 -9.63
N PHE A 125 -7.28 -0.98 -9.77
CA PHE A 125 -8.38 -1.21 -8.80
C PHE A 125 -7.88 -1.24 -7.35
N GLN A 126 -6.71 -1.84 -7.12
CA GLN A 126 -6.14 -1.96 -5.78
C GLN A 126 -5.67 -0.62 -5.18
N HIS A 127 -5.23 0.35 -5.99
CA HIS A 127 -4.94 1.69 -5.48
C HIS A 127 -6.20 2.36 -4.93
N HIS A 128 -7.30 2.23 -5.66
CA HIS A 128 -8.60 2.74 -5.25
C HIS A 128 -9.09 2.04 -3.98
N ALA A 129 -8.86 0.73 -3.85
CA ALA A 129 -9.19 -0.02 -2.65
C ALA A 129 -8.45 0.48 -1.39
N GLU A 130 -7.20 0.95 -1.50
CA GLU A 130 -6.45 1.52 -0.34
C GLU A 130 -7.09 2.78 0.22
N VAL A 131 -7.68 3.61 -0.65
CA VAL A 131 -8.23 4.91 -0.27
C VAL A 131 -9.73 4.89 -0.08
N ALA A 132 -10.43 3.81 -0.47
CA ALA A 132 -11.88 3.71 -0.44
C ALA A 132 -12.52 4.02 0.93
N GLY A 133 -11.78 3.82 2.04
CA GLY A 133 -12.24 4.13 3.39
C GLY A 133 -12.07 5.60 3.82
N LEU A 134 -11.39 6.43 3.02
CA LEU A 134 -11.17 7.84 3.29
C LEU A 134 -12.33 8.69 2.75
N ASN A 135 -12.43 9.95 3.18
CA ASN A 135 -13.38 10.89 2.58
C ASN A 135 -12.99 11.22 1.12
N GLY A 136 -13.94 11.76 0.35
CA GLY A 136 -13.74 12.00 -1.09
C GLY A 136 -12.55 12.89 -1.44
N GLU A 137 -12.33 13.95 -0.68
CA GLU A 137 -11.19 14.87 -0.89
C GLU A 137 -9.84 14.17 -0.65
N MET A 138 -9.74 13.40 0.44
CA MET A 138 -8.54 12.62 0.73
C MET A 138 -8.30 11.53 -0.30
N GLN A 139 -9.36 10.85 -0.77
CA GLN A 139 -9.25 9.88 -1.86
C GLN A 139 -8.60 10.52 -3.09
N ASP A 140 -9.13 11.65 -3.54
CA ASP A 140 -8.67 12.33 -4.76
C ASP A 140 -7.26 12.88 -4.61
N ASN A 141 -6.91 13.41 -3.43
CA ASN A 141 -5.55 13.84 -3.14
C ASN A 141 -4.56 12.67 -3.24
N TRP A 142 -4.80 11.59 -2.48
CA TRP A 142 -3.90 10.43 -2.45
C TRP A 142 -3.75 9.75 -3.81
N LEU A 143 -4.84 9.61 -4.58
CA LEU A 143 -4.78 9.08 -5.93
C LEU A 143 -3.98 10.00 -6.87
N SER A 144 -4.14 11.32 -6.75
CA SER A 144 -3.36 12.28 -7.55
C SER A 144 -1.87 12.22 -7.25
N GLN A 145 -1.50 12.06 -5.99
CA GLN A 145 -0.09 11.88 -5.64
C GLN A 145 0.44 10.54 -6.15
N ALA A 146 -0.32 9.45 -6.02
CA ALA A 146 0.07 8.13 -6.50
C ALA A 146 0.32 8.12 -8.01
N GLU A 147 -0.57 8.75 -8.77
CA GLU A 147 -0.47 8.87 -10.22
C GLU A 147 0.71 9.77 -10.64
N ARG A 148 0.85 10.94 -9.99
CA ARG A 148 1.93 11.90 -10.28
C ARG A 148 3.32 11.32 -10.03
N PHE A 149 3.48 10.58 -8.94
CA PHE A 149 4.78 10.05 -8.50
C PHE A 149 4.98 8.57 -8.85
N GLY A 150 4.04 7.94 -9.55
CA GLY A 150 4.12 6.54 -9.96
C GLY A 150 4.22 5.57 -8.77
N TRP A 151 3.51 5.85 -7.67
CA TRP A 151 3.56 4.98 -6.50
C TRP A 151 2.90 3.64 -6.77
N SER A 152 3.51 2.56 -6.26
CA SER A 152 2.83 1.28 -6.17
C SER A 152 1.74 1.32 -5.09
N ARG A 153 0.80 0.38 -5.15
CA ARG A 153 -0.24 0.20 -4.11
C ARG A 153 0.35 0.08 -2.70
N ASN A 154 1.48 -0.62 -2.56
CA ASN A 154 2.16 -0.79 -1.28
C ASN A 154 2.78 0.52 -0.78
N GLU A 155 3.32 1.32 -1.70
CA GLU A 155 3.86 2.64 -1.40
C GLU A 155 2.75 3.60 -0.95
N LEU A 156 1.64 3.62 -1.69
CA LEU A 156 0.45 4.39 -1.35
C LEU A 156 -0.04 4.02 0.06
N ARG A 157 -0.23 2.73 0.34
CA ARG A 157 -0.61 2.24 1.67
C ARG A 157 0.33 2.71 2.78
N ARG A 158 1.64 2.62 2.55
CA ARG A 158 2.66 3.07 3.51
C ARG A 158 2.54 4.56 3.79
N ARG A 159 2.36 5.38 2.75
CA ARG A 159 2.24 6.84 2.87
C ARG A 159 0.93 7.26 3.52
N ILE A 160 -0.19 6.62 3.19
CA ILE A 160 -1.47 6.82 3.88
C ILE A 160 -1.30 6.55 5.38
N LYS A 161 -0.69 5.42 5.75
CA LYS A 161 -0.44 5.09 7.16
C LYS A 161 0.47 6.10 7.86
N ALA A 162 1.46 6.65 7.17
CA ALA A 162 2.35 7.67 7.71
C ALA A 162 1.65 9.03 7.86
N GLY A 163 0.86 9.45 6.89
CA GLY A 163 0.14 10.73 6.89
C GLY A 163 -1.12 10.75 7.77
N LEU A 164 -1.76 9.60 7.99
CA LEU A 164 -2.86 9.44 8.95
C LEU A 164 -2.39 9.34 10.40
N ARG A 165 -1.09 9.08 10.62
CA ARG A 165 -0.52 9.14 11.96
C ARG A 165 -0.41 10.63 12.31
N PRO A 166 -1.05 11.12 13.38
CA PRO A 166 -0.77 12.47 13.85
C PRO A 166 0.73 12.60 14.07
N PRO A 167 1.35 13.77 13.83
CA PRO A 167 2.76 14.01 14.16
C PRO A 167 2.97 13.61 15.62
N SER A 168 3.57 12.45 15.81
CA SER A 168 3.80 11.88 17.12
C SER A 168 5.26 12.14 17.42
N GLU A 169 5.54 13.32 17.99
CA GLU A 169 6.87 13.73 18.48
C GLU A 169 7.45 12.78 19.54
N LYS A 170 6.70 11.78 20.01
CA LYS A 170 7.05 10.98 21.20
C LYS A 170 6.98 9.47 20.99
N LEU A 171 7.03 8.97 19.76
CA LEU A 171 7.21 7.53 19.56
C LEU A 171 8.69 7.21 19.33
N PRO A 172 9.27 6.25 20.07
CA PRO A 172 10.67 5.90 19.94
C PRO A 172 10.95 5.45 18.50
N SER A 173 11.89 6.12 17.87
CA SER A 173 12.41 5.75 16.56
C SER A 173 13.54 4.75 16.80
N ASN A 174 13.30 3.48 16.50
CA ASN A 174 14.27 2.42 16.75
C ASN A 174 15.37 2.44 15.68
N VAL A 175 16.60 2.79 16.06
CA VAL A 175 17.80 2.62 15.24
C VAL A 175 18.42 1.27 15.58
N ARG A 176 18.57 0.38 14.57
CA ARG A 176 19.26 -0.91 14.73
C ARG A 176 20.63 -0.83 14.08
N VAL A 177 21.66 -1.23 14.82
CA VAL A 177 23.05 -1.30 14.34
C VAL A 177 23.56 -2.70 14.61
N ASP A 178 23.93 -3.41 13.55
CA ASP A 178 24.56 -4.73 13.67
C ASP A 178 26.04 -4.55 14.01
N VAL A 179 26.47 -5.08 15.15
CA VAL A 179 27.84 -4.97 15.65
C VAL A 179 28.43 -6.35 15.91
N THR A 180 29.73 -6.49 15.67
CA THR A 180 30.45 -7.73 15.98
C THR A 180 30.52 -7.94 17.50
N ALA A 181 30.64 -9.19 17.94
CA ALA A 181 30.77 -9.54 19.36
C ALA A 181 31.95 -8.82 20.03
N GLU A 182 33.07 -8.67 19.32
CA GLU A 182 34.25 -7.96 19.82
C GLU A 182 33.97 -6.46 20.07
N ARG A 183 33.26 -5.79 19.16
CA ARG A 183 32.87 -4.37 19.34
C ARG A 183 31.90 -4.22 20.50
N ARG A 184 30.92 -5.13 20.61
CA ARG A 184 29.98 -5.16 21.72
C ARG A 184 30.69 -5.29 23.07
N ASN A 185 31.62 -6.23 23.20
CA ASN A 185 32.36 -6.46 24.45
C ASN A 185 33.16 -5.22 24.86
N ARG A 186 33.83 -4.54 23.91
CA ARG A 186 34.55 -3.30 24.20
C ARG A 186 33.63 -2.19 24.71
N TRP A 187 32.43 -2.08 24.14
CA TRP A 187 31.46 -1.08 24.59
C TRP A 187 30.85 -1.42 25.95
N GLU A 188 30.61 -2.70 26.24
CA GLU A 188 30.14 -3.16 27.56
C GLU A 188 31.18 -2.86 28.64
N GLN A 189 32.47 -3.09 28.37
CA GLN A 189 33.55 -2.73 29.29
C GLN A 189 33.62 -1.22 29.52
N ALA A 190 33.56 -0.41 28.46
CA ALA A 190 33.60 1.05 28.57
C ALA A 190 32.37 1.62 29.32
N ALA A 191 31.21 1.00 29.16
CA ALA A 191 30.01 1.34 29.93
C ALA A 191 30.15 0.96 31.41
N ALA A 192 30.71 -0.21 31.70
CA ALA A 192 30.98 -0.69 33.06
C ALA A 192 31.97 0.21 33.80
N ASP A 193 33.03 0.68 33.13
CA ASP A 193 34.02 1.61 33.70
C ASP A 193 33.37 2.96 34.11
N ARG A 194 32.27 3.35 33.45
CA ARG A 194 31.45 4.52 33.80
C ARG A 194 30.27 4.19 34.74
N GLY A 195 30.11 2.94 35.15
CA GLY A 195 28.99 2.49 35.99
C GLY A 195 27.62 2.60 35.31
N GLN A 196 27.57 2.56 33.98
CA GLN A 196 26.35 2.70 33.18
C GLN A 196 25.98 1.40 32.48
N GLU A 197 24.68 1.21 32.21
CA GLU A 197 24.25 0.18 31.28
C GLU A 197 24.66 0.53 29.84
N LEU A 198 25.01 -0.49 29.04
CA LEU A 198 25.47 -0.33 27.66
C LEU A 198 24.59 0.61 26.82
N ALA A 199 23.26 0.47 26.91
CA ALA A 199 22.34 1.30 26.15
C ALA A 199 22.39 2.78 26.58
N ALA A 200 22.43 3.05 27.88
CA ALA A 200 22.53 4.41 28.42
C ALA A 200 23.87 5.06 28.06
N TRP A 201 24.95 4.28 28.12
CA TRP A 201 26.29 4.73 27.73
C TRP A 201 26.36 5.07 26.23
N ILE A 202 25.82 4.21 25.35
CA ILE A 202 25.78 4.47 23.89
C ILE A 202 25.03 5.77 23.60
N ILE A 203 23.87 5.98 24.24
CA ILE A 203 23.08 7.20 24.06
C ILE A 203 23.88 8.43 24.49
N SER A 204 24.45 8.42 25.70
CA SER A 204 25.25 9.54 26.23
C SER A 204 26.41 9.90 25.31
N VAL A 205 27.17 8.91 24.84
CA VAL A 205 28.34 9.14 23.97
C VAL A 205 27.92 9.71 22.61
N LEU A 206 26.80 9.24 22.04
CA LEU A 206 26.27 9.77 20.78
C LEU A 206 25.74 11.19 20.94
N ASP A 207 25.08 11.50 22.05
CA ASP A 207 24.57 12.85 22.35
C ASP A 207 25.73 13.83 22.57
N GLU A 208 26.73 13.47 23.38
CA GLU A 208 27.96 14.25 23.59
C GLU A 208 28.69 14.52 22.27
N SER A 209 28.80 13.51 21.41
CA SER A 209 29.44 13.64 20.09
C SER A 209 28.64 14.57 19.17
N ALA A 210 27.31 14.45 19.18
CA ALA A 210 26.43 15.30 18.37
C ALA A 210 26.44 16.75 18.85
N GLU A 211 26.58 16.99 20.16
CA GLU A 211 26.75 18.33 20.73
C GLU A 211 28.11 18.93 20.39
N ALA A 212 29.19 18.14 20.50
CA ALA A 212 30.53 18.58 20.15
C ALA A 212 30.64 19.01 18.67
N VAL A 213 30.02 18.24 17.75
CA VAL A 213 29.94 18.61 16.33
C VAL A 213 29.19 19.93 16.14
N ARG A 214 28.04 20.10 16.78
CA ARG A 214 27.25 21.35 16.71
C ARG A 214 28.00 22.57 17.24
N GLN A 215 28.75 22.41 18.34
CA GLN A 215 29.55 23.47 18.92
C GLN A 215 30.75 23.84 18.03
N ALA A 216 31.40 22.85 17.42
CA ALA A 216 32.50 23.08 16.48
C ALA A 216 32.02 23.82 15.22
N GLU A 217 30.88 23.45 14.67
CA GLU A 217 30.28 24.14 13.52
C GLU A 217 29.90 25.60 13.85
N SER A 218 29.39 25.84 15.07
CA SER A 218 29.04 27.17 15.55
C SER A 218 30.29 28.05 15.78
N ALA A 219 31.40 27.47 16.24
CA ALA A 219 32.65 28.20 16.49
C ALA A 219 33.37 28.62 15.19
N VAL A 220 33.27 27.83 14.12
CA VAL A 220 33.82 28.17 12.80
C VAL A 220 33.12 29.39 12.20
N GLN A 221 31.83 29.57 12.45
CA GLN A 221 31.06 30.73 11.96
C GLN A 221 31.34 32.04 12.72
N LEU A 222 32.05 32.01 13.84
CA LEU A 222 32.30 33.18 14.71
C LEU A 222 33.72 33.76 14.59
N THR A 223 34.59 33.25 13.72
CA THR A 223 35.91 33.86 13.50
C THR A 223 35.81 35.11 12.62
N PRO A 224 36.09 36.33 13.11
CA PRO A 224 36.14 37.52 12.25
C PRO A 224 37.41 37.46 11.40
N GLY A 225 37.29 37.72 10.10
CA GLY A 225 38.45 37.86 9.20
C GLY A 225 39.44 38.94 9.68
N PRO A 226 40.72 38.86 9.29
CA PRO A 226 41.77 39.70 9.84
C PRO A 226 41.49 41.18 9.55
N SER A 227 41.43 41.98 10.61
CA SER A 227 41.25 43.43 10.54
C SER A 227 42.39 44.08 9.75
N GLU A 228 42.08 44.58 8.55
CA GLU A 228 43.00 45.43 7.80
C GLU A 228 43.21 46.74 8.57
N HIS A 229 44.44 46.94 9.05
CA HIS A 229 44.94 48.21 9.57
C HIS A 229 44.96 49.25 8.43
N HIS A 230 43.96 50.12 8.38
CA HIS A 230 44.03 51.32 7.56
C HIS A 230 44.71 52.44 8.36
N GLN A 231 46.03 52.58 8.16
CA GLN A 231 46.73 53.83 8.40
C GLN A 231 46.47 54.74 7.20
N GLU A 232 45.89 55.92 7.41
CA GLU A 232 46.21 57.05 6.54
C GLU A 232 46.22 58.36 7.33
N ASN A 233 47.39 58.99 7.26
CA ASN A 233 47.74 60.30 7.77
C ASN A 233 47.01 61.40 7.00
N GLY A 234 46.65 62.52 7.65
CA GLY A 234 46.17 63.67 6.89
C GLY A 234 45.79 64.92 7.68
N ALA A 235 46.80 65.67 8.14
CA ALA A 235 46.82 67.13 8.26
C ALA A 235 45.87 67.85 9.25
N SER A 236 46.45 68.25 10.39
CA SER A 236 46.12 69.52 11.07
C SER A 236 46.73 70.71 10.33
N ARG A 237 45.97 71.80 10.11
CA ARG A 237 46.16 73.16 10.67
C ARG A 237 45.22 74.20 10.00
N PRO A 238 45.08 75.42 10.57
CA PRO A 238 43.82 76.11 10.85
C PRO A 238 43.20 76.89 9.68
#